data_AF-A0AAN6PC49-F1
#
_entry.id   AF-A0AAN6PC49-F1
#
_cell.length_a   1.000
_cell.length_b   1.000
_cell.length_c   1.000
_cell.angle_alpha   90.00
_cell.angle_beta   90.00
_cell.angle_gamma   90.00
#
_symmetry.space_group_name_H-M   'P 1'
#
loop_
_entity.id
_entity.type
_entity.pdbx_description
1 polymer ?
#
loop_
_entity_poly.entity_id
_entity_poly.type
_entity_poly.pdbx_seq_one_letter_code
_entity_poly.pdbx_strand_id
1 'polypeptide(L)'
;MAAAPSRDNLCPLRSAFRDERLPPIHGLATEVVAQILACLNSGSLLSAILAHPLFYATFQAYQQHILKEILLRLIPLQLLPLAFATYEAESIDYSDWNLIRRLLARLYVGQDQASSPSPGLPPLPLAHHMVAAMERVHLMVRYFTADFAQQAIPRFSRIFETTRPATSSPSEELRILRAFYRFQLYCNIFGRKAIESARQANLMAQASEDWAGQTLPRKSPGDLRRELECFFWPWPPWANEQLACVFEYLETVISLFFDDVASHDIEWGGRKVDWVEPGVAIPHRRFLVSWLLSLEWLHRP
;
A
#
# COMPACT_ATOMS: atom_id res chain seq x y z
N MET A 1 -5.51 -23.89 -89.69
CA MET A 1 -4.20 -23.78 -89.02
C MET A 1 -4.42 -23.94 -87.52
N ALA A 2 -3.83 -25.01 -86.94
CA ALA A 2 -3.53 -25.33 -85.53
C ALA A 2 -4.57 -24.95 -84.43
N ALA A 3 -5.36 -25.88 -83.88
CA ALA A 3 -5.04 -26.90 -82.84
C ALA A 3 -5.13 -26.37 -81.39
N ALA A 4 -6.06 -26.94 -80.61
CA ALA A 4 -6.18 -26.81 -79.15
C ALA A 4 -5.08 -27.63 -78.43
N PRO A 5 -4.81 -27.43 -77.12
CA PRO A 5 -5.63 -28.10 -76.11
C PRO A 5 -5.83 -27.36 -74.76
N SER A 6 -6.84 -27.86 -74.03
CA SER A 6 -7.09 -27.72 -72.59
C SER A 6 -5.87 -28.05 -71.73
N ARG A 7 -5.71 -27.33 -70.60
CA ARG A 7 -5.01 -27.79 -69.39
C ARG A 7 -5.70 -27.26 -68.13
N ASP A 8 -6.67 -28.04 -67.66
CA ASP A 8 -6.73 -28.34 -66.24
C ASP A 8 -5.41 -29.00 -65.81
N ASN A 9 -5.06 -28.78 -64.54
CA ASN A 9 -4.01 -29.41 -63.74
C ASN A 9 -2.73 -28.61 -63.48
N LEU A 10 -2.57 -28.39 -62.17
CA LEU A 10 -1.32 -28.27 -61.41
C LEU A 10 -0.74 -26.86 -61.28
N CYS A 11 -1.27 -26.11 -60.29
CA CYS A 11 -0.38 -25.54 -59.28
C CYS A 11 -1.08 -25.50 -57.91
N PRO A 12 -0.77 -26.46 -57.02
CA PRO A 12 -1.22 -26.48 -55.64
C PRO A 12 -0.37 -25.49 -54.83
N LEU A 13 -0.82 -24.25 -54.72
CA LEU A 13 -0.29 -23.29 -53.74
C LEU A 13 -1.35 -22.94 -52.69
N ARG A 14 -2.20 -23.92 -52.37
CA ARG A 14 -3.02 -23.98 -51.14
C ARG A 14 -2.41 -24.90 -50.07
N SER A 15 -1.19 -25.39 -50.26
CA SER A 15 -0.56 -26.37 -49.37
C SER A 15 0.92 -26.12 -49.11
N ALA A 16 1.37 -24.87 -49.15
CA ALA A 16 2.58 -24.51 -48.44
C ALA A 16 2.15 -24.19 -47.01
N PHE A 17 2.19 -25.21 -46.16
CA PHE A 17 2.35 -25.08 -44.73
C PHE A 17 3.38 -23.98 -44.45
N ARG A 18 2.90 -22.75 -44.28
CA ARG A 18 3.59 -21.83 -43.41
C ARG A 18 3.34 -22.40 -42.02
N ASP A 19 4.30 -23.20 -41.57
CA ASP A 19 4.74 -23.18 -40.17
C ASP A 19 5.18 -21.73 -39.82
N GLU A 20 4.28 -20.76 -39.98
CA GLU A 20 4.25 -19.60 -39.11
C GLU A 20 3.87 -20.22 -37.78
N ARG A 21 4.90 -20.64 -37.02
CA ARG A 21 4.75 -21.04 -35.62
C ARG A 21 4.02 -19.89 -34.96
N LEU A 22 2.69 -19.96 -34.90
CA LEU A 22 1.87 -19.03 -34.15
C LEU A 22 2.55 -18.92 -32.80
N PRO A 23 2.78 -17.70 -32.29
CA PRO A 23 3.37 -17.54 -30.97
C PRO A 23 2.68 -18.52 -30.02
N PRO A 24 3.42 -19.30 -29.21
CA PRO A 24 2.86 -20.44 -28.45
C PRO A 24 1.65 -20.05 -27.58
N ILE A 25 1.53 -18.76 -27.28
CA ILE A 25 0.40 -18.12 -26.59
C ILE A 25 -0.95 -18.22 -27.32
N HIS A 26 -1.01 -18.24 -28.67
CA HIS A 26 -2.28 -18.30 -29.40
C HIS A 26 -2.91 -19.70 -29.40
N GLY A 27 -2.15 -20.73 -29.03
CA GLY A 27 -2.64 -22.10 -28.86
C GLY A 27 -3.11 -22.43 -27.44
N LEU A 28 -2.98 -21.50 -26.49
CA LEU A 28 -3.38 -21.71 -25.10
C LEU A 28 -4.86 -21.46 -24.90
N ALA A 29 -5.49 -22.28 -24.06
CA ALA A 29 -6.85 -22.03 -23.58
C ALA A 29 -6.90 -20.73 -22.76
N THR A 30 -8.03 -20.01 -22.84
CA THR A 30 -8.22 -18.70 -22.19
C THR A 30 -8.05 -18.76 -20.67
N GLU A 31 -8.36 -19.91 -20.06
CA GLU A 31 -8.20 -20.18 -18.63
C GLU A 31 -6.72 -20.23 -18.24
N VAL A 32 -5.87 -20.84 -19.08
CA VAL A 32 -4.42 -20.91 -18.83
C VAL A 32 -3.81 -19.52 -18.95
N VAL A 33 -4.27 -18.74 -19.93
CA VAL A 33 -3.84 -17.34 -20.06
C VAL A 33 -4.29 -16.50 -18.86
N ALA A 34 -5.50 -16.69 -18.36
CA ALA A 34 -5.98 -16.00 -17.15
C ALA A 34 -5.13 -16.36 -15.93
N GLN A 35 -4.72 -17.63 -15.78
CA GLN A 35 -3.81 -18.05 -14.70
C GLN A 35 -2.41 -17.42 -14.85
N ILE A 36 -1.87 -17.35 -16.07
CA ILE A 36 -0.59 -16.66 -16.33
C ILE A 36 -0.69 -15.19 -15.91
N LEU A 37 -1.78 -14.50 -16.28
CA LEU A 37 -2.01 -13.11 -15.88
C LEU A 37 -2.15 -12.94 -14.36
N ALA A 38 -2.75 -13.91 -13.66
CA ALA A 38 -2.87 -13.89 -12.20
C ALA A 38 -1.52 -14.07 -11.45
N CYS A 39 -0.51 -14.62 -12.12
CA CYS A 39 0.84 -14.73 -11.55
C CYS A 39 1.63 -13.41 -11.62
N LEU A 40 1.17 -12.42 -12.39
CA LEU A 40 1.85 -11.12 -12.54
C LEU A 40 1.58 -10.20 -11.35
N ASN A 41 2.50 -9.25 -11.10
CA ASN A 41 2.25 -8.12 -10.21
C ASN A 41 1.39 -7.06 -10.92
N SER A 42 0.83 -6.10 -10.19
CA SER A 42 -0.07 -5.09 -10.77
C SER A 42 0.58 -4.30 -11.91
N GLY A 43 1.87 -3.98 -11.80
CA GLY A 43 2.65 -3.26 -12.82
C GLY A 43 2.87 -4.07 -14.09
N SER A 44 3.36 -5.32 -13.97
CA SER A 44 3.59 -6.19 -15.14
C SER A 44 2.27 -6.64 -15.77
N LEU A 45 1.19 -6.72 -14.99
CA LEU A 45 -0.15 -6.99 -15.51
C LEU A 45 -0.59 -5.91 -16.49
N LEU A 46 -0.41 -4.62 -16.15
CA LEU A 46 -0.76 -3.53 -17.07
C LEU A 46 0.08 -3.60 -18.35
N SER A 47 1.39 -3.82 -18.21
CA SER A 47 2.29 -3.99 -19.36
C SER A 47 1.88 -5.17 -20.25
N ALA A 48 1.49 -6.31 -19.65
CA ALA A 48 1.03 -7.48 -20.40
C ALA A 48 -0.29 -7.20 -21.13
N ILE A 49 -1.27 -6.57 -20.46
CA ILE A 49 -2.55 -6.21 -21.06
C ILE A 49 -2.36 -5.28 -22.26
N LEU A 50 -1.44 -4.32 -22.18
CA LEU A 50 -1.14 -3.39 -23.26
C LEU A 50 -0.31 -4.03 -24.39
N ALA A 51 0.47 -5.07 -24.08
CA ALA A 51 1.35 -5.70 -25.05
C ALA A 51 0.62 -6.56 -26.09
N HIS A 52 -0.55 -7.14 -25.75
CA HIS A 52 -1.21 -8.09 -26.65
C HIS A 52 -2.75 -8.14 -26.54
N PRO A 53 -3.50 -8.14 -27.66
CA PRO A 53 -4.97 -8.18 -27.65
C PRO A 53 -5.58 -9.39 -26.95
N LEU A 54 -4.93 -10.56 -27.02
CA LEU A 54 -5.39 -11.76 -26.32
C LEU A 54 -5.37 -11.54 -24.81
N PHE A 55 -4.31 -10.94 -24.26
CA PHE A 55 -4.23 -10.63 -22.84
C PHE A 55 -5.27 -9.60 -22.42
N TYR A 56 -5.50 -8.57 -23.25
CA TYR A 56 -6.57 -7.62 -23.03
C TYR A 56 -7.96 -8.28 -23.00
N ALA A 57 -8.28 -9.11 -23.99
CA ALA A 57 -9.56 -9.81 -24.10
C ALA A 57 -9.77 -10.79 -22.93
N THR A 58 -8.76 -11.58 -22.58
CA THR A 58 -8.80 -12.49 -21.42
C THR A 58 -8.93 -11.72 -20.12
N PHE A 59 -8.22 -10.60 -19.97
CA PHE A 59 -8.36 -9.76 -18.79
C PHE A 59 -9.77 -9.19 -18.66
N GLN A 60 -10.37 -8.68 -19.74
CA GLN A 60 -11.76 -8.18 -19.70
C GLN A 60 -12.76 -9.28 -19.29
N ALA A 61 -12.58 -10.51 -19.78
CA ALA A 61 -13.47 -11.62 -19.47
C ALA A 61 -13.30 -12.14 -18.02
N TYR A 62 -12.07 -12.17 -17.50
CA TYR A 62 -11.74 -12.79 -16.20
C TYR A 62 -11.21 -11.80 -15.16
N GLN A 63 -11.49 -10.49 -15.31
CA GLN A 63 -10.90 -9.42 -14.50
C GLN A 63 -10.98 -9.69 -12.99
N GLN A 64 -12.18 -10.04 -12.50
CA GLN A 64 -12.40 -10.24 -11.07
C GLN A 64 -11.65 -11.45 -10.52
N HIS A 65 -11.54 -12.53 -11.31
CA HIS A 65 -10.77 -13.70 -10.94
C HIS A 65 -9.28 -13.37 -10.88
N ILE A 66 -8.74 -12.74 -11.92
CA ILE A 66 -7.33 -12.37 -12.01
C ILE A 66 -6.94 -11.45 -10.85
N LEU A 67 -7.71 -10.37 -10.62
CA LEU A 67 -7.42 -9.40 -9.56
C LEU A 67 -7.54 -10.01 -8.16
N LYS A 68 -8.53 -10.89 -7.94
CA LYS A 68 -8.69 -11.59 -6.66
C LYS A 68 -7.50 -12.51 -6.40
N GLU A 69 -7.08 -13.32 -7.37
CA GLU A 69 -5.95 -14.23 -7.23
C GLU A 69 -4.64 -13.47 -6.96
N ILE A 70 -4.40 -12.36 -7.67
CA ILE A 70 -3.25 -11.48 -7.40
C ILE A 70 -3.29 -10.99 -5.95
N LEU A 71 -4.43 -10.49 -5.49
CA LEU A 71 -4.56 -9.95 -4.14
C LEU A 71 -4.35 -11.01 -3.06
N LEU A 72 -4.93 -12.20 -3.23
CA LEU A 72 -4.81 -13.32 -2.28
C LEU A 72 -3.40 -13.93 -2.24
N ARG A 73 -2.68 -13.88 -3.36
CA ARG A 73 -1.27 -14.27 -3.44
C ARG A 73 -0.36 -13.26 -2.76
N LEU A 74 -0.69 -11.98 -2.85
CA LEU A 74 0.11 -10.90 -2.28
C LEU A 74 -0.11 -10.76 -0.77
N ILE A 75 -1.36 -10.67 -0.33
CA ILE A 75 -1.71 -10.30 1.04
C ILE A 75 -2.36 -11.48 1.76
N PRO A 76 -1.81 -11.92 2.91
CA PRO A 76 -2.44 -12.93 3.74
C PRO A 76 -3.89 -12.58 4.08
N LEU A 77 -4.80 -13.58 4.04
CA LEU A 77 -6.23 -13.40 4.32
C LEU A 77 -6.50 -12.67 5.65
N GLN A 78 -5.67 -12.90 6.67
CA GLN A 78 -5.83 -12.28 7.98
C GLN A 78 -5.47 -10.78 8.01
N LEU A 79 -4.83 -10.27 6.96
CA LEU A 79 -4.44 -8.87 6.80
C LEU A 79 -5.35 -8.11 5.82
N LEU A 80 -6.16 -8.81 5.02
CA LEU A 80 -7.04 -8.16 4.04
C LEU A 80 -7.94 -7.08 4.67
N PRO A 81 -8.63 -7.31 5.82
CA PRO A 81 -9.48 -6.27 6.40
C PRO A 81 -8.71 -4.99 6.71
N LEU A 82 -7.47 -5.12 7.17
CA LEU A 82 -6.59 -3.98 7.45
C LEU A 82 -6.14 -3.29 6.16
N ALA A 83 -5.73 -4.06 5.14
CA ALA A 83 -5.32 -3.52 3.84
C ALA A 83 -6.46 -2.77 3.13
N PHE A 84 -7.69 -3.26 3.22
CA PHE A 84 -8.86 -2.55 2.72
C PHE A 84 -9.16 -1.29 3.52
N ALA A 85 -9.14 -1.38 4.85
CA ALA A 85 -9.34 -0.22 5.71
C ALA A 85 -8.28 0.87 5.43
N THR A 86 -7.03 0.49 5.18
CA THR A 86 -5.97 1.45 4.84
C THR A 86 -6.21 2.10 3.49
N TYR A 87 -6.61 1.33 2.48
CA TYR A 87 -6.94 1.85 1.15
C TYR A 87 -8.16 2.79 1.16
N GLU A 88 -9.23 2.38 1.85
CA GLU A 88 -10.44 3.21 1.99
C GLU A 88 -10.15 4.49 2.78
N ALA A 89 -9.37 4.41 3.86
CA ALA A 89 -8.96 5.59 4.63
C ALA A 89 -8.08 6.55 3.82
N GLU A 90 -7.36 6.04 2.80
CA GLU A 90 -6.62 6.87 1.85
C GLU A 90 -7.56 7.67 0.92
N SER A 91 -8.77 7.17 0.68
CA SER A 91 -9.72 7.77 -0.26
C SER A 91 -10.78 8.65 0.42
N ILE A 92 -11.00 8.47 1.73
CA ILE A 92 -12.01 9.21 2.49
C ILE A 92 -11.54 10.65 2.77
N ASP A 93 -12.46 11.60 2.67
CA ASP A 93 -12.25 12.97 3.17
C ASP A 93 -12.10 12.95 4.70
N TYR A 94 -10.94 13.39 5.19
CA TYR A 94 -10.59 13.40 6.60
C TYR A 94 -11.48 14.32 7.45
N SER A 95 -12.23 15.22 6.81
CA SER A 95 -13.20 16.12 7.45
C SER A 95 -14.45 15.37 7.90
N ASP A 96 -14.82 14.29 7.20
CA ASP A 96 -16.00 13.47 7.52
C ASP A 96 -15.65 12.35 8.53
N TRP A 97 -15.75 12.70 9.80
CA TRP A 97 -15.54 11.75 10.89
C TRP A 97 -16.60 10.62 10.94
N ASN A 98 -17.78 10.81 10.35
CA ASN A 98 -18.81 9.76 10.34
C ASN A 98 -18.42 8.64 9.38
N LEU A 99 -17.79 8.94 8.25
CA LEU A 99 -17.23 7.94 7.34
C LEU A 99 -16.10 7.16 8.02
N ILE A 100 -15.16 7.86 8.67
CA ILE A 100 -14.05 7.23 9.40
C ILE A 100 -14.58 6.31 10.50
N ARG A 101 -15.54 6.78 11.31
CA ARG A 101 -16.15 5.97 12.37
C ARG A 101 -16.82 4.70 11.83
N ARG A 102 -17.49 4.78 10.67
CA ARG A 102 -18.09 3.61 10.00
C ARG A 102 -17.04 2.62 9.48
N LEU A 103 -15.95 3.12 8.92
CA LEU A 103 -14.81 2.30 8.49
C LEU A 103 -14.20 1.56 9.68
N LEU A 104 -13.89 2.30 10.75
CA LEU A 104 -13.32 1.74 11.97
C LEU A 104 -14.26 0.69 12.60
N ALA A 105 -15.56 1.00 12.73
CA ALA A 105 -16.55 0.04 13.23
C ALA A 105 -16.60 -1.26 12.41
N ARG A 106 -16.54 -1.19 11.07
CA ARG A 106 -16.48 -2.40 10.22
C ARG A 106 -15.21 -3.21 10.46
N LEU A 107 -14.07 -2.54 10.59
CA LEU A 107 -12.79 -3.19 10.86
C LEU A 107 -12.80 -3.91 12.22
N TYR A 108 -13.38 -3.30 13.25
CA TYR A 108 -13.42 -3.86 14.60
C TYR A 108 -14.39 -5.03 14.73
N VAL A 109 -15.60 -4.91 14.18
CA VAL A 109 -16.58 -6.02 14.16
C VAL A 109 -16.02 -7.24 13.43
N GLY A 110 -15.25 -7.03 12.37
CA GLY A 110 -14.57 -8.11 11.65
C GLY A 110 -13.40 -8.76 12.41
N GLN A 111 -12.81 -8.08 13.41
CA GLN A 111 -11.72 -8.63 14.24
C GLN A 111 -12.25 -9.49 15.38
N ASP A 112 -13.35 -9.11 16.05
CA ASP A 112 -13.96 -9.93 17.11
C ASP A 112 -14.54 -11.25 16.56
N GLN A 113 -14.99 -11.23 15.31
CA GLN A 113 -15.46 -12.41 14.59
C GLN A 113 -14.32 -13.23 13.96
N ALA A 114 -13.05 -12.86 14.12
CA ALA A 114 -11.90 -13.63 13.61
C ALA A 114 -11.69 -14.98 14.35
N SER A 115 -12.51 -15.28 15.35
CA SER A 115 -12.69 -16.64 15.92
C SER A 115 -13.67 -17.51 15.11
N SER A 116 -14.30 -16.96 14.06
CA SER A 116 -15.18 -17.64 13.11
C SER A 116 -14.50 -17.72 11.73
N PRO A 117 -14.63 -18.83 10.97
CA PRO A 117 -13.72 -19.17 9.86
C PRO A 117 -13.95 -18.41 8.55
N SER A 118 -14.69 -17.30 8.54
CA SER A 118 -14.96 -16.52 7.32
C SER A 118 -14.32 -15.13 7.42
N PRO A 119 -13.01 -14.97 7.15
CA PRO A 119 -12.45 -13.65 6.90
C PRO A 119 -13.21 -13.05 5.70
N GLY A 120 -13.96 -11.98 5.94
CA GLY A 120 -14.83 -11.38 4.94
C GLY A 120 -14.06 -11.08 3.65
N LEU A 121 -14.47 -11.74 2.56
CA LEU A 121 -14.00 -11.42 1.22
C LEU A 121 -14.28 -9.93 0.95
N PRO A 122 -13.39 -9.23 0.21
CA PRO A 122 -13.60 -7.82 -0.08
C PRO A 122 -14.92 -7.49 -0.78
N PRO A 123 -15.36 -6.22 -0.68
CA PRO A 123 -16.45 -5.73 -1.50
C PRO A 123 -16.06 -5.88 -2.98
N LEU A 124 -16.77 -6.78 -3.69
CA LEU A 124 -16.71 -6.91 -5.13
C LEU A 124 -17.57 -5.79 -5.76
N PRO A 125 -17.17 -5.18 -6.89
CA PRO A 125 -16.04 -5.56 -7.76
C PRO A 125 -14.69 -4.93 -7.38
N LEU A 126 -13.61 -5.70 -7.54
CA LEU A 126 -12.23 -5.22 -7.42
C LEU A 126 -11.83 -4.45 -8.68
N ALA A 127 -11.28 -3.25 -8.49
CA ALA A 127 -10.65 -2.48 -9.55
C ALA A 127 -9.13 -2.64 -9.53
N HIS A 128 -8.48 -2.56 -10.70
CA HIS A 128 -7.02 -2.75 -10.83
C HIS A 128 -6.22 -1.74 -9.99
N HIS A 129 -6.64 -0.47 -9.98
CA HIS A 129 -5.99 0.57 -9.18
C HIS A 129 -6.05 0.29 -7.67
N MET A 130 -7.11 -0.35 -7.18
CA MET A 130 -7.23 -0.76 -5.77
C MET A 130 -6.17 -1.81 -5.44
N VAL A 131 -6.04 -2.84 -6.28
CA VAL A 131 -5.05 -3.91 -6.10
C VAL A 131 -3.63 -3.34 -6.18
N ALA A 132 -3.37 -2.43 -7.12
CA ALA A 132 -2.07 -1.77 -7.25
C ALA A 132 -1.71 -0.93 -6.01
N ALA A 133 -2.67 -0.14 -5.49
CA ALA A 133 -2.47 0.65 -4.27
C ALA A 133 -2.21 -0.23 -3.04
N MET A 134 -2.99 -1.31 -2.89
CA MET A 134 -2.82 -2.28 -1.81
C MET A 134 -1.49 -3.05 -1.92
N GLU A 135 -1.08 -3.46 -3.12
CA GLU A 135 0.21 -4.10 -3.37
C GLU A 135 1.36 -3.18 -2.95
N ARG A 136 1.32 -1.91 -3.36
CA ARG A 136 2.32 -0.90 -3.00
C ARG A 136 2.49 -0.79 -1.47
N VAL A 137 1.39 -0.59 -0.75
CA VAL A 137 1.42 -0.52 0.72
C VAL A 137 1.93 -1.82 1.32
N HIS A 138 1.50 -2.97 0.80
CA HIS A 138 1.93 -4.25 1.33
C HIS A 138 3.43 -4.50 1.15
N LEU A 139 4.00 -4.14 0.00
CA LEU A 139 5.44 -4.26 -0.26
C LEU A 139 6.26 -3.42 0.72
N MET A 140 5.84 -2.18 1.00
CA MET A 140 6.48 -1.32 2.00
C MET A 140 6.37 -1.93 3.40
N VAL A 141 5.17 -2.37 3.79
CA VAL A 141 4.93 -2.99 5.10
C VAL A 141 5.78 -4.27 5.27
N ARG A 142 5.95 -5.08 4.21
CA ARG A 142 6.83 -6.25 4.24
C ARG A 142 8.29 -5.87 4.39
N TYR A 143 8.75 -4.87 3.65
CA TYR A 143 10.12 -4.38 3.74
C TYR A 143 10.45 -3.93 5.18
N PHE A 144 9.66 -3.04 5.75
CA PHE A 144 9.88 -2.55 7.11
C PHE A 144 9.67 -3.62 8.18
N THR A 145 8.80 -4.60 7.94
CA THR A 145 8.65 -5.75 8.85
C THR A 145 9.93 -6.57 8.92
N ALA A 146 10.55 -6.85 7.77
CA ALA A 146 11.79 -7.62 7.71
C ALA A 146 12.93 -6.86 8.40
N ASP A 147 13.08 -5.57 8.12
CA ASP A 147 14.12 -4.75 8.75
C ASP A 147 13.89 -4.57 10.26
N PHE A 148 12.65 -4.28 10.68
CA PHE A 148 12.27 -4.22 12.09
C PHE A 148 12.61 -5.53 12.81
N ALA A 149 12.23 -6.68 12.23
CA ALA A 149 12.53 -7.98 12.82
C ALA A 149 14.04 -8.23 12.93
N GLN A 150 14.81 -7.88 11.89
CA GLN A 150 16.28 -8.02 11.89
C GLN A 150 16.95 -7.19 13.00
N GLN A 151 16.42 -6.01 13.32
CA GLN A 151 16.96 -5.16 14.39
C GLN A 151 16.45 -5.54 15.78
N ALA A 152 15.16 -5.84 15.90
CA ALA A 152 14.52 -6.17 17.17
C ALA A 152 14.96 -7.54 17.67
N ILE A 153 15.21 -8.51 16.76
CA ILE A 153 15.46 -9.89 17.17
C ILE A 153 16.71 -10.03 18.05
N PRO A 154 17.88 -9.55 17.59
CA PRO A 154 19.13 -9.61 18.36
C PRO A 154 19.07 -8.81 19.66
N ARG A 155 18.39 -7.66 19.66
CA ARG A 155 18.24 -6.81 20.86
C ARG A 155 17.49 -7.53 21.97
N PHE A 156 16.37 -8.16 21.64
CA PHE A 156 15.61 -8.98 22.59
C PHE A 156 16.45 -10.15 23.13
N SER A 157 17.16 -10.87 22.25
CA SER A 157 18.00 -12.00 22.66
C SER A 157 19.09 -11.56 23.64
N ARG A 158 19.65 -10.36 23.44
CA ARG A 158 20.65 -9.74 24.32
C ARG A 158 20.05 -9.30 25.66
N ILE A 159 18.86 -8.70 25.67
CA ILE A 159 18.23 -8.17 26.88
C ILE A 159 17.73 -9.29 27.79
N PHE A 160 17.15 -10.34 27.21
CA PHE A 160 16.53 -11.43 27.96
C PHE A 160 17.41 -12.68 28.04
N GLU A 161 18.65 -12.61 27.55
CA GLU A 161 19.61 -13.73 27.55
C GLU A 161 19.02 -15.03 26.97
N THR A 162 18.25 -14.91 25.89
CA THR A 162 17.55 -16.04 25.26
C THR A 162 18.27 -16.56 24.01
N THR A 163 18.41 -17.88 23.91
CA THR A 163 18.86 -18.59 22.71
C THR A 163 17.68 -18.83 21.78
N ARG A 164 17.29 -17.80 21.02
CA ARG A 164 16.23 -17.91 20.00
C ARG A 164 16.77 -17.84 18.57
N PRO A 165 16.04 -18.39 17.59
CA PRO A 165 16.39 -18.27 16.17
C PRO A 165 16.53 -16.79 15.76
N ALA A 166 17.44 -16.50 14.83
CA ALA A 166 17.66 -15.16 14.30
C ALA A 166 16.51 -14.66 13.41
N THR A 167 15.56 -15.52 13.06
CA THR A 167 14.42 -15.23 12.17
C THR A 167 13.12 -15.14 12.96
N SER A 168 12.23 -14.24 12.57
CA SER A 168 10.89 -14.15 13.14
C SER A 168 10.07 -15.39 12.81
N SER A 169 9.27 -15.86 13.77
CA SER A 169 8.24 -16.86 13.48
C SER A 169 7.13 -16.26 12.59
N PRO A 170 6.37 -17.08 11.84
CA PRO A 170 5.25 -16.59 11.02
C PRO A 170 4.20 -15.83 11.86
N SER A 171 4.05 -16.20 13.13
CA SER A 171 3.12 -15.55 14.05
C SER A 171 3.61 -14.16 14.50
N GLU A 172 4.92 -14.00 14.71
CA GLU A 172 5.55 -12.72 15.04
C GLU A 172 5.54 -11.80 13.82
N GLU A 173 5.90 -12.32 12.65
CA GLU A 173 5.85 -11.58 11.39
C GLU A 173 4.44 -11.04 11.15
N LEU A 174 3.40 -11.88 11.32
CA LEU A 174 2.01 -11.44 11.19
C LEU A 174 1.62 -10.35 12.21
N ARG A 175 2.13 -10.41 13.45
CA ARG A 175 1.89 -9.36 14.46
C ARG A 175 2.54 -8.05 14.07
N ILE A 176 3.78 -8.10 13.58
CA ILE A 176 4.53 -6.92 13.13
C ILE A 176 3.84 -6.32 11.89
N LEU A 177 3.46 -7.14 10.89
CA LEU A 177 2.69 -6.69 9.72
C LEU A 177 1.40 -5.97 10.13
N ARG A 178 0.64 -6.52 11.10
CA ARG A 178 -0.58 -5.86 11.61
C ARG A 178 -0.27 -4.51 12.25
N ALA A 179 0.83 -4.39 13.00
CA ALA A 179 1.23 -3.14 13.63
C ALA A 179 1.55 -2.06 12.57
N PHE A 180 2.32 -2.42 11.53
CA PHE A 180 2.60 -1.52 10.40
C PHE A 180 1.33 -1.12 9.62
N TYR A 181 0.40 -2.05 9.39
CA TYR A 181 -0.88 -1.70 8.76
C TYR A 181 -1.72 -0.75 9.62
N ARG A 182 -1.78 -0.97 10.95
CA ARG A 182 -2.45 -0.04 11.87
C ARG A 182 -1.77 1.33 11.89
N PHE A 183 -0.45 1.34 11.80
CA PHE A 183 0.33 2.57 11.68
C PHE A 183 -0.01 3.34 10.40
N GLN A 184 -0.06 2.65 9.25
CA GLN A 184 -0.49 3.26 7.99
C GLN A 184 -1.92 3.79 8.08
N LEU A 185 -2.84 3.02 8.68
CA LEU A 185 -4.22 3.45 8.89
C LEU A 185 -4.30 4.72 9.74
N TYR A 186 -3.55 4.75 10.84
CA TYR A 186 -3.42 5.93 11.70
C TYR A 186 -2.92 7.14 10.89
N CYS A 187 -1.89 6.97 10.07
CA CYS A 187 -1.35 8.02 9.21
C CYS A 187 -2.38 8.50 8.17
N ASN A 188 -3.14 7.60 7.55
CA ASN A 188 -4.18 7.99 6.60
C ASN A 188 -5.28 8.82 7.25
N ILE A 189 -5.69 8.47 8.47
CA ILE A 189 -6.78 9.16 9.20
C ILE A 189 -6.32 10.49 9.83
N PHE A 190 -5.17 10.47 10.51
CA PHE A 190 -4.70 11.58 11.34
C PHE A 190 -3.49 12.31 10.76
N GLY A 191 -2.61 11.61 10.04
CA GLY A 191 -1.43 12.18 9.40
C GLY A 191 -1.79 13.21 8.32
N ARG A 192 -2.74 12.90 7.43
CA ARG A 192 -3.20 13.84 6.39
C ARG A 192 -3.72 15.17 6.93
N LYS A 193 -4.42 15.17 8.07
CA LYS A 193 -4.87 16.39 8.76
C LYS A 193 -3.70 17.30 9.13
N ALA A 194 -2.59 16.72 9.60
CA ALA A 194 -1.39 17.48 9.96
C ALA A 194 -0.70 18.08 8.72
N ILE A 195 -0.71 17.37 7.59
CA ILE A 195 -0.12 17.83 6.32
C ILE A 195 -0.90 19.01 5.77
N GLU A 196 -2.22 18.89 5.66
CA GLU A 196 -3.03 19.92 5.04
C GLU A 196 -3.12 21.17 5.92
N SER A 197 -3.17 21.00 7.24
CA SER A 197 -3.07 22.13 8.17
C SER A 197 -1.71 22.85 8.08
N ALA A 198 -0.60 22.12 7.92
CA ALA A 198 0.71 22.73 7.71
C ALA A 198 0.84 23.41 6.34
N ARG A 199 0.30 22.83 5.27
CA ARG A 199 0.24 23.45 3.93
C ARG A 199 -0.56 24.73 3.95
N GLN A 200 -1.76 24.70 4.55
CA GLN A 200 -2.61 25.86 4.65
C GLN A 200 -1.97 26.97 5.51
N ALA A 201 -1.31 26.60 6.62
CA ALA A 201 -0.57 27.55 7.44
C ALA A 201 0.58 28.21 6.67
N ASN A 202 1.32 27.46 5.85
CA ASN A 202 2.40 28.00 5.02
C ASN A 202 1.88 28.90 3.89
N LEU A 203 0.77 28.53 3.24
CA LEU A 203 0.10 29.36 2.23
C LEU A 203 -0.41 30.67 2.85
N MET A 204 -0.97 30.60 4.07
CA MET A 204 -1.42 31.78 4.81
C MET A 204 -0.26 32.67 5.24
N ALA A 205 0.86 32.09 5.72
CA ALA A 205 2.06 32.84 6.09
C ALA A 205 2.73 33.53 4.88
N GLN A 206 2.54 32.98 3.67
CA GLN A 206 3.00 33.59 2.43
C GLN A 206 2.02 34.62 1.85
N ALA A 207 0.74 34.59 2.26
CA ALA A 207 -0.31 35.37 1.62
C ALA A 207 -0.49 36.80 2.16
N SER A 208 -0.21 37.13 3.43
CA SER A 208 -0.31 38.52 3.92
C SER A 208 0.06 38.72 5.40
N GLU A 209 0.66 39.87 5.73
CA GLU A 209 0.72 40.47 7.08
C GLU A 209 -0.66 40.97 7.58
N ASP A 210 -1.66 41.08 6.69
CA ASP A 210 -2.97 41.70 6.97
C ASP A 210 -4.12 40.70 7.29
N TRP A 211 -3.90 39.39 7.19
CA TRP A 211 -4.98 38.37 7.38
C TRP A 211 -5.00 37.72 8.78
N ALA A 212 -4.49 38.39 9.81
CA ALA A 212 -4.42 37.84 11.17
C ALA A 212 -5.77 37.48 11.84
N GLY A 213 -6.91 37.66 11.16
CA GLY A 213 -8.25 37.51 11.73
C GLY A 213 -9.04 36.23 11.39
N GLN A 214 -8.57 35.37 10.46
CA GLN A 214 -9.32 34.16 10.08
C GLN A 214 -8.47 32.90 10.26
N THR A 215 -8.30 32.51 11.51
CA THR A 215 -7.87 31.16 11.87
C THR A 215 -8.87 30.15 11.32
N LEU A 216 -8.38 29.19 10.52
CA LEU A 216 -9.09 27.96 10.19
C LEU A 216 -9.74 27.39 11.47
N PRO A 217 -10.89 26.71 11.39
CA PRO A 217 -11.50 26.08 12.55
C PRO A 217 -10.57 24.99 13.09
N ARG A 218 -9.71 25.35 14.04
CA ARG A 218 -8.89 24.43 14.81
C ARG A 218 -9.87 23.63 15.67
N LYS A 219 -10.03 22.34 15.38
CA LYS A 219 -10.87 21.45 16.21
C LYS A 219 -10.51 21.63 17.67
N SER A 220 -11.53 21.67 18.53
CA SER A 220 -11.31 21.76 19.97
C SER A 220 -10.40 20.61 20.41
N PRO A 221 -9.46 20.82 21.35
CA PRO A 221 -8.64 19.76 21.92
C PRO A 221 -9.48 18.55 22.40
N GLY A 222 -10.71 18.79 22.85
CA GLY A 222 -11.65 17.74 23.26
C GLY A 222 -12.19 16.89 22.09
N ASP A 223 -12.28 17.43 20.88
CA ASP A 223 -12.71 16.68 19.69
C ASP A 223 -11.61 15.73 19.24
N LEU A 224 -10.36 16.21 19.15
CA LEU A 224 -9.22 15.38 18.77
C LEU A 224 -9.02 14.21 19.75
N ARG A 225 -9.19 14.45 21.05
CA ARG A 225 -9.12 13.39 22.06
C ARG A 225 -10.16 12.31 21.82
N ARG A 226 -11.42 12.68 21.56
CA ARG A 226 -12.50 11.73 21.24
C ARG A 226 -12.22 10.94 19.98
N GLU A 227 -11.66 11.58 18.95
CA GLU A 227 -11.28 10.91 17.71
C GLU A 227 -10.18 9.86 17.94
N LEU A 228 -9.16 10.21 18.74
CA LEU A 228 -8.08 9.29 19.11
C LEU A 228 -8.60 8.14 19.97
N GLU A 229 -9.47 8.42 20.95
CA GLU A 229 -10.14 7.39 21.76
C GLU A 229 -10.91 6.41 20.88
N CYS A 230 -11.68 6.87 19.89
CA CYS A 230 -12.36 5.99 18.94
C CYS A 230 -11.40 5.09 18.13
N PHE A 231 -10.17 5.53 17.88
CA PHE A 231 -9.18 4.75 17.14
C PHE A 231 -8.47 3.71 18.03
N PHE A 232 -8.02 4.11 19.22
CA PHE A 232 -7.21 3.27 20.11
C PHE A 232 -8.01 2.38 21.04
N TRP A 233 -9.19 2.82 21.49
CA TRP A 233 -10.02 2.10 22.46
C TRP A 233 -10.41 0.68 22.04
N PRO A 234 -10.73 0.40 20.77
CA PRO A 234 -11.15 -0.94 20.36
C PRO A 234 -9.99 -1.94 20.30
N TRP A 235 -8.75 -1.46 20.38
CA TRP A 235 -7.58 -2.32 20.39
C TRP A 235 -7.16 -2.65 21.83
N PRO A 236 -6.74 -3.89 22.08
CA PRO A 236 -6.19 -4.24 23.37
C PRO A 236 -4.87 -3.51 23.63
N PRO A 237 -4.48 -3.29 24.91
CA PRO A 237 -3.30 -2.51 25.25
C PRO A 237 -2.02 -2.98 24.54
N TRP A 238 -1.78 -4.30 24.45
CA TRP A 238 -0.60 -4.84 23.78
C TRP A 238 -0.55 -4.53 22.28
N ALA A 239 -1.69 -4.34 21.60
CA ALA A 239 -1.72 -3.95 20.20
C ALA A 239 -1.39 -2.47 20.02
N ASN A 240 -1.74 -1.63 21.00
CA ASN A 240 -1.35 -0.23 21.04
C ASN A 240 0.15 -0.08 21.36
N GLU A 241 0.70 -0.89 22.26
CA GLU A 241 2.14 -0.97 22.50
C GLU A 241 2.91 -1.38 21.23
N GLN A 242 2.42 -2.39 20.50
CA GLN A 242 3.03 -2.77 19.21
C GLN A 242 3.05 -1.63 18.20
N LEU A 243 1.98 -0.84 18.16
CA LEU A 243 1.89 0.34 17.30
C LEU A 243 2.89 1.43 17.73
N ALA A 244 3.06 1.64 19.04
CA ALA A 244 4.07 2.55 19.58
C ALA A 244 5.50 2.10 19.22
N CYS A 245 5.82 0.80 19.36
CA CYS A 245 7.12 0.26 18.98
C CYS A 245 7.45 0.48 17.49
N VAL A 246 6.45 0.26 16.61
CA VAL A 246 6.62 0.52 15.17
C VAL A 246 6.83 2.02 14.90
N PHE A 247 6.10 2.88 15.59
CA PHE A 247 6.27 4.33 15.48
C PHE A 247 7.68 4.76 15.89
N GLU A 248 8.19 4.31 17.02
CA GLU A 248 9.55 4.62 17.50
C GLU A 248 10.63 4.12 16.53
N TYR A 249 10.47 2.91 16.00
CA TYR A 249 11.36 2.37 14.99
C TYR A 249 11.37 3.24 13.73
N LEU A 250 10.19 3.58 13.19
CA LEU A 250 10.09 4.41 11.99
C LEU A 250 10.66 5.81 12.25
N GLU A 251 10.45 6.37 13.44
CA GLU A 251 11.03 7.66 13.84
C GLU A 251 12.56 7.62 13.89
N THR A 252 13.14 6.50 14.34
CA THR A 252 14.58 6.26 14.30
C THR A 252 15.10 6.20 12.86
N VAL A 253 14.45 5.41 12.00
CA VAL A 253 14.82 5.29 10.57
C VAL A 253 14.79 6.65 9.90
N ILE A 254 13.75 7.43 10.18
CA ILE A 254 13.53 8.75 9.58
C ILE A 254 14.53 9.77 10.10
N SER A 255 14.80 9.77 11.41
CA SER A 255 15.77 10.69 12.01
C SER A 255 17.14 10.57 11.33
N LEU A 256 17.59 9.35 10.98
CA LEU A 256 18.86 9.14 10.28
C LEU A 256 18.91 9.88 8.93
N PHE A 257 17.86 9.81 8.13
CA PHE A 257 17.80 10.52 6.85
C PHE A 257 17.62 12.03 7.03
N PHE A 258 16.84 12.44 8.03
CA PHE A 258 16.65 13.86 8.34
C PHE A 258 17.93 14.52 8.80
N ASP A 259 18.71 13.89 9.67
CA ASP A 259 19.97 14.43 10.16
C ASP A 259 20.98 14.56 9.00
N ASP A 260 20.98 13.61 8.07
CA ASP A 260 21.79 13.68 6.85
C ASP A 260 21.35 14.83 5.93
N VAL A 261 20.06 14.98 5.67
CA VAL A 261 19.55 16.10 4.85
C VAL A 261 19.79 17.45 5.53
N ALA A 262 19.47 17.57 6.82
CA ALA A 262 19.61 18.81 7.58
C ALA A 262 21.07 19.24 7.75
N SER A 263 22.02 18.30 7.81
CA SER A 263 23.45 18.61 7.89
C SER A 263 24.04 19.10 6.57
N HIS A 264 23.39 18.83 5.43
CA HIS A 264 23.90 19.17 4.11
C HIS A 264 23.06 20.22 3.35
N ASP A 265 21.83 20.52 3.79
CA ASP A 265 20.92 21.46 3.11
C ASP A 265 20.95 22.87 3.72
N ILE A 266 21.56 23.79 2.97
CA ILE A 266 21.69 25.23 3.31
C ILE A 266 20.30 25.92 3.35
N GLU A 267 19.32 25.46 2.57
CA GLU A 267 17.97 26.04 2.57
C GLU A 267 17.22 25.74 3.88
N TRP A 268 17.44 24.57 4.47
CA TRP A 268 16.81 24.18 5.74
C TRP A 268 17.37 25.00 6.91
N GLY A 269 18.68 25.24 6.92
CA GLY A 269 19.33 26.17 7.83
C GLY A 269 18.81 27.61 7.67
N GLY A 270 18.55 28.05 6.43
CA GLY A 270 17.95 29.35 6.13
C GLY A 270 16.51 29.50 6.59
N ARG A 271 15.71 28.42 6.55
CA ARG A 271 14.30 28.40 6.99
C ARG A 271 14.12 28.20 8.50
N LYS A 272 15.20 27.99 9.27
CA LYS A 272 15.17 27.74 10.72
C LYS A 272 14.14 26.66 11.11
N VAL A 273 14.05 25.60 10.30
CA VAL A 273 13.18 24.46 10.62
C VAL A 273 13.68 23.88 11.95
N ASP A 274 12.83 23.66 12.93
CA ASP A 274 13.26 22.96 14.13
C ASP A 274 13.39 21.47 13.78
N TRP A 275 14.61 20.94 13.75
CA TRP A 275 14.92 19.54 13.44
C TRP A 275 15.58 18.80 14.60
N VAL A 276 15.86 19.49 15.71
CA VAL A 276 16.63 18.96 16.85
C VAL A 276 15.72 18.32 17.89
N GLU A 277 14.48 18.80 18.05
CA GLU A 277 13.55 18.21 19.02
C GLU A 277 12.97 16.87 18.51
N PRO A 278 13.13 15.76 19.24
CA PRO A 278 12.49 14.49 18.87
C PRO A 278 10.97 14.57 19.02
N GLY A 279 10.26 13.86 18.14
CA GLY A 279 8.85 13.55 18.32
C GLY A 279 7.81 14.45 17.62
N VAL A 280 6.62 14.39 18.21
CA VAL A 280 5.29 14.66 17.64
C VAL A 280 5.00 16.17 17.44
N ALA A 281 5.86 17.02 18.01
CA ALA A 281 5.72 18.47 18.01
C ALA A 281 6.06 19.12 16.65
N ILE A 282 6.85 18.44 15.81
CA ILE A 282 7.28 18.98 14.51
C ILE A 282 6.36 18.45 13.39
N PRO A 283 5.55 19.32 12.74
CA PRO A 283 4.64 18.91 11.66
C PRO A 283 5.37 18.24 10.49
N HIS A 284 6.62 18.63 10.21
CA HIS A 284 7.44 18.11 9.12
C HIS A 284 7.96 16.68 9.35
N ARG A 285 8.30 16.31 10.60
CA ARG A 285 8.62 14.91 10.96
C ARG A 285 7.39 14.01 10.83
N ARG A 286 6.23 14.45 11.33
CA ARG A 286 4.94 13.74 11.15
C ARG A 286 4.59 13.55 9.67
N PHE A 287 4.82 14.57 8.86
CA PHE A 287 4.66 14.52 7.40
C PHE A 287 5.52 13.41 6.79
N LEU A 288 6.81 13.34 7.13
CA LEU A 288 7.72 12.35 6.56
C LEU A 288 7.49 10.92 7.08
N VAL A 289 7.05 10.73 8.33
CA VAL A 289 6.66 9.41 8.85
C VAL A 289 5.41 8.87 8.15
N SER A 290 4.42 9.74 7.89
CA SER A 290 3.24 9.36 7.09
C SER A 290 3.59 9.13 5.61
N TRP A 291 4.60 9.83 5.09
CA TRP A 291 5.05 9.71 3.70
C TRP A 291 5.95 8.50 3.47
N LEU A 292 6.72 8.02 4.46
CA LEU A 292 7.69 6.92 4.29
C LEU A 292 7.05 5.63 3.78
N LEU A 293 5.85 5.32 4.23
CA LEU A 293 5.07 4.17 3.77
C LEU A 293 4.25 4.44 2.50
N SER A 294 4.19 5.71 2.07
CA SER A 294 3.47 6.18 0.87
C SER A 294 4.42 6.57 -0.28
N LEU A 295 5.74 6.56 -0.06
CA LEU A 295 6.75 7.05 -1.00
C LEU A 295 7.04 6.02 -2.11
N GLU A 296 7.05 6.51 -3.35
CA GLU A 296 7.38 5.79 -4.60
C GLU A 296 8.89 5.57 -4.81
N TRP A 297 9.75 6.00 -3.89
CA TRP A 297 11.20 6.13 -4.13
C TRP A 297 12.06 4.89 -3.85
N LEU A 298 11.52 3.84 -3.22
CA LEU A 298 12.25 2.59 -2.99
C LEU A 298 12.34 1.66 -4.21
N HIS A 299 11.94 2.13 -5.40
CA HIS A 299 11.99 1.39 -6.67
C HIS A 299 12.75 2.10 -7.79
N ARG A 300 13.66 3.02 -7.48
CA ARG A 300 14.70 3.41 -8.44
C ARG A 300 16.06 2.86 -7.98
N PRO A 301 16.70 1.97 -8.76
CA PRO A 301 18.08 1.60 -8.52
C PRO A 301 19.03 2.80 -8.67
#